data_AF-A2EY66-F1
#
_entry.id   AF-A2EY66-F1
#
_cell.length_a   1.000
_cell.length_b   1.000
_cell.length_c   1.000
_cell.angle_alpha   90.00
_cell.angle_beta   90.00
_cell.angle_gamma   90.00
#
_symmetry.space_group_name_H-M   'P 1'
#
loop_
_entity.id
_entity.type
_entity.pdbx_description
1 polymer ?
#
loop_
_entity_poly.entity_id
_entity_poly.type
_entity_poly.pdbx_seq_one_letter_code
_entity_poly.pdbx_strand_id
1 'polypeptide(L)'
;MVAAGGGGYDNYYGRGTPAGSGGGLKGFDGDGKGGNQTSGGGGYYRGFFGLGGGNGERLLTATSPDGNAGGGGGYFGGGTSNIIDIGSAGGGSSYISGYPGCISVDKDYTQNNPKFSTAKDPSIHYSGIKFENPLIIDGKSPMPAPNLNVSIPEYGHIGNGHVIISTAEKYDYPYFSRITAIPYKVKCSIPLKIGRNFDAFFILSVMYLSLG
;
A
#
# COMPACT_ATOMS: atom_id res chain seq x y z
N MET A 1 7.35 6.01 2.91
CA MET A 1 6.85 4.62 2.88
C MET A 1 5.62 4.57 2.00
N VAL A 2 5.26 3.40 1.48
CA VAL A 2 4.06 3.14 0.68
C VAL A 2 3.43 1.86 1.22
N ALA A 3 2.15 1.91 1.58
CA ALA A 3 1.37 0.74 1.95
C ALA A 3 0.61 0.23 0.72
N ALA A 4 0.62 -1.08 0.51
CA ALA A 4 -0.11 -1.71 -0.58
C ALA A 4 -1.61 -1.83 -0.30
N GLY A 5 -2.41 -1.64 -1.34
CA GLY A 5 -3.82 -2.01 -1.37
C GLY A 5 -4.05 -3.43 -1.89
N GLY A 6 -5.17 -4.04 -1.49
CA GLY A 6 -5.69 -5.25 -2.12
C GLY A 6 -6.31 -4.97 -3.48
N GLY A 7 -6.39 -6.01 -4.31
CA GLY A 7 -7.13 -6.00 -5.57
C GLY A 7 -8.63 -5.99 -5.33
N GLY A 8 -9.37 -5.48 -6.31
CA GLY A 8 -10.82 -5.60 -6.36
C GLY A 8 -11.25 -7.04 -6.63
N TYR A 9 -12.54 -7.27 -6.41
CA TYR A 9 -13.20 -8.54 -6.65
C TYR A 9 -14.44 -8.32 -7.50
N ASP A 10 -14.56 -9.06 -8.60
CA ASP A 10 -15.76 -9.10 -9.43
C ASP A 10 -16.31 -10.54 -9.44
N ASN A 11 -17.59 -10.68 -9.10
CA ASN A 11 -18.25 -11.95 -8.88
C ASN A 11 -19.52 -12.08 -9.70
N TYR A 12 -19.37 -12.49 -10.94
CA TYR A 12 -20.50 -12.94 -11.73
C TYR A 12 -20.85 -14.40 -11.35
N TYR A 13 -22.10 -14.61 -10.90
CA TYR A 13 -22.67 -15.93 -10.56
C TYR A 13 -21.92 -16.77 -9.49
N GLY A 14 -21.21 -16.16 -8.55
CA GLY A 14 -20.62 -16.89 -7.42
C GLY A 14 -19.34 -17.68 -7.76
N ARG A 15 -18.71 -17.42 -8.91
CA ARG A 15 -17.53 -18.15 -9.41
C ARG A 15 -16.19 -17.43 -9.21
N GLY A 16 -16.15 -16.26 -8.56
CA GLY A 16 -14.91 -15.49 -8.41
C GLY A 16 -13.95 -16.06 -7.36
N THR A 17 -12.65 -16.10 -7.67
CA THR A 17 -11.57 -16.33 -6.69
C THR A 17 -11.41 -15.12 -5.77
N PRO A 18 -11.04 -15.26 -4.49
CA PRO A 18 -10.76 -14.11 -3.65
C PRO A 18 -9.64 -13.24 -4.23
N ALA A 19 -9.81 -11.91 -4.16
CA ALA A 19 -8.80 -10.98 -4.63
C ALA A 19 -7.51 -11.05 -3.82
N GLY A 20 -6.41 -10.72 -4.48
CA GLY A 20 -5.10 -10.63 -3.87
C GLY A 20 -5.04 -9.48 -2.88
N SER A 21 -4.73 -9.75 -1.62
CA SER A 21 -4.48 -8.73 -0.61
C SER A 21 -3.19 -7.94 -0.91
N GLY A 22 -3.10 -6.72 -0.36
CA GLY A 22 -1.86 -5.95 -0.35
C GLY A 22 -0.74 -6.74 0.34
N GLY A 23 0.49 -6.59 -0.12
CA GLY A 23 1.59 -7.42 0.33
C GLY A 23 2.78 -6.66 0.90
N GLY A 24 3.76 -7.44 1.36
CA GLY A 24 5.07 -6.97 1.74
C GLY A 24 5.89 -6.54 0.53
N LEU A 25 6.96 -7.28 0.23
CA LEU A 25 7.74 -7.05 -0.99
C LEU A 25 6.97 -7.40 -2.27
N LYS A 26 5.98 -8.29 -2.16
CA LYS A 26 5.12 -8.73 -3.25
C LYS A 26 3.66 -8.77 -2.77
N GLY A 27 2.74 -8.22 -3.56
CA GLY A 27 1.30 -8.37 -3.38
C GLY A 27 0.84 -9.80 -3.62
N PHE A 28 -0.29 -10.18 -3.05
CA PHE A 28 -0.85 -11.50 -3.31
C PHE A 28 -1.52 -11.55 -4.68
N ASP A 29 -1.48 -12.73 -5.30
CA ASP A 29 -2.20 -12.99 -6.53
C ASP A 29 -3.70 -13.23 -6.20
N GLY A 30 -4.57 -12.75 -7.10
CA GLY A 30 -5.91 -13.28 -7.32
C GLY A 30 -5.91 -14.03 -8.67
N ASP A 31 -6.89 -13.77 -9.54
CA ASP A 31 -6.80 -14.14 -10.95
C ASP A 31 -5.77 -13.26 -11.70
N GLY A 32 -5.62 -12.02 -11.24
CA GLY A 32 -4.51 -11.13 -11.58
C GLY A 32 -3.29 -11.33 -10.68
N LYS A 33 -2.10 -10.99 -11.19
CA LYS A 33 -0.84 -11.13 -10.42
C LYS A 33 -0.62 -9.94 -9.48
N GLY A 34 -0.02 -10.21 -8.32
CA GLY A 34 0.42 -9.15 -7.42
C GLY A 34 1.66 -8.40 -7.95
N GLY A 35 1.75 -7.10 -7.64
CA GLY A 35 2.95 -6.30 -7.90
C GLY A 35 4.12 -6.71 -7.00
N ASN A 36 5.35 -6.40 -7.39
CA ASN A 36 6.57 -6.66 -6.61
C ASN A 36 7.46 -5.39 -6.52
N GLN A 37 8.74 -5.50 -6.14
CA GLN A 37 9.62 -4.33 -5.97
C GLN A 37 10.23 -3.79 -7.27
N THR A 38 10.02 -4.47 -8.41
CA THR A 38 10.62 -4.10 -9.71
C THR A 38 9.59 -3.96 -10.83
N SER A 39 8.35 -4.44 -10.62
CA SER A 39 7.31 -4.47 -11.64
C SER A 39 5.93 -4.58 -11.04
N GLY A 40 4.95 -4.02 -11.74
CA GLY A 40 3.54 -4.24 -11.41
C GLY A 40 3.05 -5.60 -11.89
N GLY A 41 1.95 -6.03 -11.27
CA GLY A 41 1.34 -7.31 -11.51
C GLY A 41 0.81 -7.46 -12.94
N GLY A 42 1.00 -8.64 -13.53
CA GLY A 42 0.40 -9.01 -14.81
C GLY A 42 -1.11 -9.26 -14.74
N GLY A 43 -1.76 -9.05 -15.88
CA GLY A 43 -3.21 -9.11 -16.07
C GLY A 43 -3.57 -8.59 -17.46
N TYR A 44 -4.86 -8.55 -17.80
CA TYR A 44 -5.32 -7.92 -19.04
C TYR A 44 -4.91 -6.44 -19.09
N TYR A 45 -5.14 -5.73 -17.98
CA TYR A 45 -4.45 -4.49 -17.62
C TYR A 45 -3.43 -4.78 -16.52
N ARG A 46 -2.16 -4.49 -16.81
CA ARG A 46 -1.03 -4.62 -15.88
C ARG A 46 -1.01 -3.44 -14.90
N GLY A 47 -0.58 -3.70 -13.67
CA GLY A 47 -0.26 -2.64 -12.69
C GLY A 47 1.05 -1.93 -13.02
N PHE A 48 1.20 -0.72 -12.51
CA PHE A 48 2.38 0.13 -12.71
C PHE A 48 2.92 0.63 -11.38
N PHE A 49 4.01 1.38 -11.44
CA PHE A 49 4.51 2.11 -10.29
C PHE A 49 3.40 3.03 -9.74
N GLY A 50 3.07 2.90 -8.45
CA GLY A 50 2.02 3.70 -7.80
C GLY A 50 0.56 3.32 -8.13
N LEU A 51 0.30 2.60 -9.23
CA LEU A 51 -1.04 2.42 -9.79
C LEU A 51 -1.38 0.94 -10.00
N GLY A 52 -2.56 0.53 -9.55
CA GLY A 52 -3.13 -0.76 -9.91
C GLY A 52 -3.56 -0.80 -11.38
N GLY A 53 -3.56 -1.99 -11.98
CA GLY A 53 -4.07 -2.18 -13.33
C GLY A 53 -5.57 -1.95 -13.38
N GLY A 54 -6.06 -1.35 -14.45
CA GLY A 54 -7.50 -1.14 -14.66
C GLY A 54 -7.77 -0.26 -15.87
N ASN A 55 -9.05 -0.12 -16.22
CA ASN A 55 -9.49 0.76 -17.28
C ASN A 55 -10.57 1.72 -16.73
N GLY A 56 -10.15 2.95 -16.43
CA GLY A 56 -11.00 3.99 -15.84
C GLY A 56 -11.98 4.65 -16.82
N GLU A 57 -11.83 4.41 -18.13
CA GLU A 57 -12.72 4.97 -19.16
C GLU A 57 -13.94 4.09 -19.44
N ARG A 58 -14.05 2.97 -18.72
CA ARG A 58 -15.04 1.94 -19.03
C ARG A 58 -16.42 2.28 -18.44
N LEU A 59 -17.43 2.25 -19.30
CA LEU A 59 -18.85 2.27 -18.96
C LEU A 59 -19.44 0.86 -19.13
N LEU A 60 -20.31 0.42 -18.21
CA LEU A 60 -21.00 -0.87 -18.32
C LEU A 60 -21.87 -0.87 -19.59
N THR A 61 -21.50 -1.63 -20.61
CA THR A 61 -22.33 -1.85 -21.81
C THR A 61 -22.36 -3.33 -22.13
N ALA A 62 -23.52 -3.84 -22.56
CA ALA A 62 -23.79 -5.27 -22.75
C ALA A 62 -22.94 -5.98 -23.82
N THR A 63 -22.02 -5.27 -24.48
CA THR A 63 -21.15 -5.77 -25.55
C THR A 63 -19.66 -5.56 -25.28
N SER A 64 -19.30 -4.97 -24.14
CA SER A 64 -17.89 -4.73 -23.79
C SER A 64 -17.36 -5.85 -22.89
N PRO A 65 -16.20 -6.44 -23.17
CA PRO A 65 -15.60 -7.56 -22.44
C PRO A 65 -15.62 -7.36 -20.90
N ASP A 66 -16.51 -8.00 -20.13
CA ASP A 66 -17.21 -7.47 -18.93
C ASP A 66 -16.78 -8.03 -17.56
N GLY A 67 -15.76 -7.46 -16.89
CA GLY A 67 -15.47 -7.80 -15.49
C GLY A 67 -14.02 -8.18 -15.21
N ASN A 68 -13.13 -7.19 -15.27
CA ASN A 68 -11.86 -7.32 -14.56
C ASN A 68 -11.83 -6.36 -13.39
N ALA A 69 -11.77 -6.91 -12.19
CA ALA A 69 -11.58 -6.10 -11.02
C ALA A 69 -10.28 -5.30 -11.13
N GLY A 70 -10.28 -4.06 -10.62
CA GLY A 70 -9.10 -3.22 -10.60
C GLY A 70 -8.01 -3.78 -9.67
N GLY A 71 -6.76 -3.75 -10.11
CA GLY A 71 -5.60 -4.12 -9.31
C GLY A 71 -5.40 -3.22 -8.09
N GLY A 72 -4.86 -3.78 -7.02
CA GLY A 72 -4.52 -3.00 -5.83
C GLY A 72 -3.38 -2.05 -6.10
N GLY A 73 -3.48 -0.80 -5.64
CA GLY A 73 -2.37 0.16 -5.67
C GLY A 73 -1.22 -0.24 -4.74
N GLY A 74 -0.08 0.42 -4.85
CA GLY A 74 1.09 0.15 -4.02
C GLY A 74 2.34 0.79 -4.60
N TYR A 75 3.51 0.38 -4.10
CA TYR A 75 4.79 0.77 -4.68
C TYR A 75 4.86 0.34 -6.15
N PHE A 76 4.54 -0.92 -6.42
CA PHE A 76 3.98 -1.33 -7.70
C PHE A 76 2.62 -1.97 -7.50
N GLY A 77 1.64 -1.53 -8.29
CA GLY A 77 0.29 -2.05 -8.21
C GLY A 77 0.15 -3.47 -8.77
N GLY A 78 -0.89 -4.17 -8.33
CA GLY A 78 -1.29 -5.45 -8.89
C GLY A 78 -1.95 -5.32 -10.27
N GLY A 79 -2.02 -6.42 -10.99
CA GLY A 79 -2.70 -6.51 -12.28
C GLY A 79 -4.15 -6.98 -12.11
N THR A 80 -4.95 -6.68 -13.13
CA THR A 80 -6.32 -7.21 -13.27
C THR A 80 -6.34 -8.70 -13.60
N SER A 81 -7.51 -9.33 -13.59
CA SER A 81 -7.68 -10.69 -14.12
C SER A 81 -7.29 -10.76 -15.61
N ASN A 82 -6.82 -11.94 -16.06
CA ASN A 82 -6.74 -12.26 -17.50
C ASN A 82 -8.07 -12.76 -18.06
N ILE A 83 -9.01 -13.08 -17.17
CA ILE A 83 -10.37 -13.39 -17.53
C ILE A 83 -11.12 -12.07 -17.63
N ILE A 84 -11.79 -11.94 -18.76
CA ILE A 84 -12.35 -10.69 -19.22
C ILE A 84 -13.70 -10.40 -18.55
N ASP A 85 -14.51 -11.45 -18.39
CA ASP A 85 -15.92 -11.33 -17.97
C ASP A 85 -16.14 -11.57 -16.47
N ILE A 86 -15.08 -11.94 -15.75
CA ILE A 86 -15.05 -12.19 -14.31
C ILE A 86 -13.63 -12.14 -13.80
N GLY A 87 -13.51 -11.85 -12.51
CA GLY A 87 -12.38 -12.32 -11.75
C GLY A 87 -11.86 -11.31 -10.75
N SER A 88 -10.81 -11.73 -10.08
CA SER A 88 -10.21 -10.99 -8.99
C SER A 88 -8.84 -10.46 -9.37
N ALA A 89 -8.49 -9.30 -8.84
CA ALA A 89 -7.23 -8.65 -9.16
C ALA A 89 -6.13 -9.01 -8.16
N GLY A 90 -4.88 -8.82 -8.55
CA GLY A 90 -3.76 -8.90 -7.62
C GLY A 90 -3.64 -7.66 -6.74
N GLY A 91 -3.03 -7.83 -5.57
CA GLY A 91 -2.67 -6.73 -4.68
C GLY A 91 -1.37 -6.03 -5.07
N GLY A 92 -1.13 -4.84 -4.54
CA GLY A 92 0.13 -4.13 -4.71
C GLY A 92 1.25 -4.62 -3.79
N SER A 93 2.47 -4.14 -4.05
CA SER A 93 3.62 -4.27 -3.14
C SER A 93 3.77 -3.04 -2.25
N SER A 94 4.34 -3.20 -1.05
CA SER A 94 4.65 -2.11 -0.13
C SER A 94 6.11 -1.67 -0.27
N TYR A 95 6.44 -0.50 0.27
CA TYR A 95 7.81 0.01 0.33
C TYR A 95 8.06 0.76 1.63
N ILE A 96 9.14 0.41 2.34
CA ILE A 96 9.64 1.20 3.47
C ILE A 96 11.12 1.44 3.22
N SER A 97 11.55 2.70 3.35
CA SER A 97 12.95 3.00 3.16
C SER A 97 13.81 2.37 4.25
N GLY A 98 14.85 1.64 3.87
CA GLY A 98 15.69 0.87 4.77
C GLY A 98 15.16 -0.54 5.09
N TYR A 99 14.05 -0.97 4.48
CA TYR A 99 13.57 -2.35 4.63
C TYR A 99 14.29 -3.28 3.64
N PRO A 100 14.90 -4.39 4.10
CA PRO A 100 15.62 -5.32 3.23
C PRO A 100 14.76 -5.85 2.07
N GLY A 101 15.31 -5.80 0.86
CA GLY A 101 14.63 -6.25 -0.36
C GLY A 101 13.75 -5.20 -1.04
N CYS A 102 13.50 -4.05 -0.40
CA CYS A 102 12.92 -2.90 -1.10
C CYS A 102 13.92 -2.27 -2.07
N ILE A 103 13.40 -1.66 -3.14
CA ILE A 103 14.20 -0.94 -4.12
C ILE A 103 13.60 0.45 -4.27
N SER A 104 14.32 1.50 -3.87
CA SER A 104 13.87 2.89 -3.98
C SER A 104 13.88 3.38 -5.42
N VAL A 105 13.06 4.39 -5.69
CA VAL A 105 13.22 5.27 -6.85
C VAL A 105 14.57 5.99 -6.78
N ASP A 106 15.15 6.20 -7.94
CA ASP A 106 16.33 7.04 -8.11
C ASP A 106 15.95 8.53 -8.01
N LYS A 107 16.92 9.39 -7.69
CA LYS A 107 16.71 10.85 -7.62
C LYS A 107 16.25 11.42 -8.97
N ASP A 108 16.69 10.81 -10.07
CA ASP A 108 16.37 11.23 -11.43
C ASP A 108 15.15 10.47 -12.00
N TYR A 109 14.33 9.84 -11.14
CA TYR A 109 13.10 9.16 -11.56
C TYR A 109 12.13 10.16 -12.20
N THR A 110 11.57 9.77 -13.34
CA THR A 110 10.38 10.41 -13.91
C THR A 110 9.43 9.33 -14.42
N GLN A 111 8.14 9.66 -14.59
CA GLN A 111 7.17 8.70 -15.13
C GLN A 111 7.52 8.24 -16.55
N ASN A 112 8.14 9.11 -17.36
CA ASN A 112 8.56 8.80 -18.74
C ASN A 112 9.92 8.11 -18.82
N ASN A 113 10.70 8.16 -17.73
CA ASN A 113 11.99 7.49 -17.61
C ASN A 113 12.12 6.88 -16.20
N PRO A 114 11.41 5.77 -15.91
CA PRO A 114 11.42 5.16 -14.59
C PRO A 114 12.82 4.64 -14.27
N LYS A 115 13.43 5.17 -13.21
CA LYS A 115 14.75 4.75 -12.72
C LYS A 115 14.68 4.35 -11.26
N PHE A 116 15.35 3.26 -10.93
CA PHE A 116 15.38 2.71 -9.59
C PHE A 116 16.82 2.61 -9.12
N SER A 117 17.01 2.68 -7.80
CA SER A 117 18.32 2.70 -7.16
C SER A 117 19.15 1.47 -7.54
N THR A 118 20.40 1.73 -7.93
CA THR A 118 21.45 0.72 -8.17
C THR A 118 22.50 0.73 -7.07
N ALA A 119 22.26 1.45 -5.98
CA ALA A 119 23.16 1.53 -4.84
C ALA A 119 23.36 0.16 -4.16
N LYS A 120 24.43 0.04 -3.37
CA LYS A 120 24.72 -1.17 -2.59
C LYS A 120 23.55 -1.57 -1.68
N ASP A 121 22.89 -0.60 -1.06
CA ASP A 121 21.62 -0.78 -0.39
C ASP A 121 20.53 -0.03 -1.19
N PRO A 122 19.81 -0.73 -2.08
CA PRO A 122 18.82 -0.10 -2.94
C PRO A 122 17.57 0.31 -2.17
N SER A 123 17.39 -0.12 -0.91
CA SER A 123 16.18 0.16 -0.13
C SER A 123 16.13 1.57 0.45
N ILE A 124 17.24 2.29 0.46
CA ILE A 124 17.32 3.64 1.04
C ILE A 124 16.81 4.65 0.02
N HIS A 125 15.88 5.51 0.46
CA HIS A 125 15.31 6.56 -0.38
C HIS A 125 16.41 7.53 -0.80
N TYR A 126 16.37 8.09 -2.01
CA TYR A 126 17.43 8.98 -2.53
C TYR A 126 17.74 10.17 -1.61
N SER A 127 16.82 10.54 -0.70
CA SER A 127 17.04 11.53 0.35
C SER A 127 18.08 11.14 1.42
N GLY A 128 18.46 9.86 1.51
CA GLY A 128 19.26 9.29 2.59
C GLY A 128 18.48 9.01 3.89
N ILE A 129 17.21 9.38 3.98
CA ILE A 129 16.34 9.11 5.13
C ILE A 129 15.79 7.68 5.05
N LYS A 130 15.90 6.94 6.15
CA LYS A 130 15.38 5.58 6.31
C LYS A 130 14.68 5.41 7.67
N PHE A 131 13.91 4.34 7.80
CA PHE A 131 13.38 3.89 9.08
C PHE A 131 14.40 2.97 9.77
N GLU A 132 14.45 3.03 11.10
CA GLU A 132 15.22 2.07 11.91
C GLU A 132 14.30 0.91 12.31
N ASN A 133 14.78 -0.32 12.13
CA ASN A 133 14.03 -1.56 12.37
C ASN A 133 12.63 -1.58 11.71
N PRO A 134 12.52 -1.31 10.40
CA PRO A 134 11.23 -1.31 9.73
C PRO A 134 10.61 -2.70 9.66
N LEU A 135 9.29 -2.78 9.78
CA LEU A 135 8.50 -3.98 9.58
C LEU A 135 7.42 -3.72 8.52
N ILE A 136 7.25 -4.66 7.60
CA ILE A 136 6.12 -4.67 6.67
C ILE A 136 5.25 -5.90 7.00
N ILE A 137 3.99 -5.67 7.33
CA ILE A 137 3.00 -6.71 7.57
C ILE A 137 2.09 -6.77 6.34
N ASP A 138 1.91 -7.96 5.78
CA ASP A 138 1.08 -8.18 4.62
C ASP A 138 -0.41 -8.35 4.98
N GLY A 139 -1.31 -8.23 4.00
CA GLY A 139 -2.75 -8.29 4.23
C GLY A 139 -3.33 -9.66 4.59
N LYS A 140 -2.53 -10.73 4.65
CA LYS A 140 -2.91 -12.04 5.20
C LYS A 140 -2.32 -12.30 6.58
N SER A 141 -1.55 -11.36 7.10
CA SER A 141 -0.98 -11.41 8.44
C SER A 141 -1.78 -10.53 9.40
N PRO A 142 -1.86 -10.90 10.70
CA PRO A 142 -2.55 -10.10 11.70
C PRO A 142 -1.86 -8.74 11.85
N MET A 143 -2.62 -7.64 11.75
CA MET A 143 -2.13 -6.27 11.90
C MET A 143 -2.99 -5.47 12.89
N PRO A 144 -2.46 -4.36 13.45
CA PRO A 144 -3.23 -3.53 14.36
C PRO A 144 -4.47 -2.97 13.69
N ALA A 145 -5.63 -3.11 14.32
CA ALA A 145 -6.83 -2.44 13.86
C ALA A 145 -6.69 -0.91 14.00
N PRO A 146 -7.33 -0.13 13.11
CA PRO A 146 -7.36 1.34 13.21
C PRO A 146 -8.07 1.87 14.45
N ASN A 147 -8.76 1.00 15.19
CA ASN A 147 -9.48 1.36 16.38
C ASN A 147 -8.60 1.17 17.62
N LEU A 148 -8.18 2.30 18.20
CA LEU A 148 -7.31 2.34 19.39
C LEU A 148 -7.93 1.71 20.63
N ASN A 149 -9.25 1.52 20.64
CA ASN A 149 -9.98 0.92 21.74
C ASN A 149 -10.23 -0.58 21.53
N VAL A 150 -9.78 -1.16 20.42
CA VAL A 150 -9.98 -2.57 20.07
C VAL A 150 -8.63 -3.20 19.78
N SER A 151 -8.16 -4.06 20.70
CA SER A 151 -6.88 -4.78 20.57
C SER A 151 -6.93 -5.99 19.65
N ILE A 152 -8.04 -6.21 18.93
CA ILE A 152 -8.19 -7.39 18.07
C ILE A 152 -7.42 -7.13 16.77
N PRO A 153 -6.43 -7.98 16.41
CA PRO A 153 -5.74 -7.84 15.14
C PRO A 153 -6.70 -8.10 13.96
N GLU A 154 -6.56 -7.33 12.89
CA GLU A 154 -7.31 -7.50 11.64
C GLU A 154 -6.47 -8.17 10.54
N TYR A 155 -7.14 -8.82 9.58
CA TYR A 155 -6.53 -9.44 8.40
C TYR A 155 -6.97 -8.67 7.16
N GLY A 156 -6.05 -7.88 6.61
CA GLY A 156 -6.42 -6.81 5.68
C GLY A 156 -7.30 -5.75 6.35
N HIS A 157 -7.40 -4.59 5.71
CA HIS A 157 -8.35 -3.56 6.13
C HIS A 157 -9.49 -3.47 5.13
N ILE A 158 -10.74 -3.64 5.59
CA ILE A 158 -11.94 -3.45 4.78
C ILE A 158 -12.37 -1.98 4.90
N GLY A 159 -12.49 -1.31 3.76
CA GLY A 159 -12.90 0.09 3.68
C GLY A 159 -11.73 1.03 3.37
N ASN A 160 -11.79 2.25 3.90
CA ASN A 160 -10.80 3.27 3.61
C ASN A 160 -9.48 2.98 4.32
N GLY A 161 -8.35 3.05 3.61
CA GLY A 161 -7.03 2.95 4.24
C GLY A 161 -6.84 3.99 5.36
N HIS A 162 -6.05 3.62 6.36
CA HIS A 162 -5.78 4.47 7.52
C HIS A 162 -4.27 4.56 7.77
N VAL A 163 -3.85 5.61 8.49
CA VAL A 163 -2.46 5.78 8.94
C VAL A 163 -2.50 6.06 10.43
N ILE A 164 -1.76 5.26 11.21
CA ILE A 164 -1.57 5.49 12.64
C ILE A 164 -0.16 6.04 12.86
N ILE A 165 -0.07 7.23 13.44
CA ILE A 165 1.18 7.77 13.98
C ILE A 165 1.05 7.82 15.50
N SER A 166 2.01 7.21 16.19
CA SER A 166 2.03 7.13 17.65
C SER A 166 3.45 7.16 18.18
N THR A 167 3.61 7.63 19.41
CA THR A 167 4.84 7.50 20.18
C THR A 167 4.89 6.11 20.80
N ALA A 168 5.80 5.25 20.34
CA ALA A 168 6.02 3.94 20.96
C ALA A 168 6.97 4.09 22.15
N GLU A 169 6.48 3.93 23.38
CA GLU A 169 7.35 3.64 24.51
C GLU A 169 7.82 2.19 24.37
N LYS A 170 9.12 1.97 24.15
CA LYS A 170 9.72 0.64 24.03
C LYS A 170 9.81 0.01 25.42
N TYR A 171 8.79 -0.73 25.83
CA TYR A 171 8.90 -1.71 26.91
C TYR A 171 9.27 -3.06 26.30
N ASP A 172 10.08 -3.86 27.00
CA ASP A 172 10.67 -5.13 26.56
C ASP A 172 9.66 -6.29 26.32
N TYR A 173 8.48 -6.01 25.74
CA TYR A 173 7.48 -7.01 25.35
C TYR A 173 7.21 -6.97 23.85
N PRO A 174 7.05 -8.13 23.17
CA PRO A 174 6.92 -8.20 21.71
C PRO A 174 5.55 -7.79 21.17
N TYR A 175 4.62 -7.33 22.01
CA TYR A 175 3.29 -6.90 21.61
C TYR A 175 2.90 -5.59 22.29
N PHE A 176 2.83 -4.54 21.45
CA PHE A 176 2.04 -3.32 21.57
C PHE A 176 2.04 -2.62 22.94
N SER A 177 3.00 -1.72 23.14
CA SER A 177 2.86 -0.62 24.10
C SER A 177 1.66 0.26 23.73
N ARG A 178 1.05 0.92 24.73
CA ARG A 178 -0.08 1.83 24.54
C ARG A 178 0.16 2.75 23.33
N ILE A 179 -0.61 2.51 22.27
CA ILE A 179 -0.66 3.39 21.11
C ILE A 179 -1.49 4.60 21.50
N THR A 180 -0.85 5.67 21.96
CA THR A 180 -1.48 6.99 21.99
C THR A 180 -1.47 7.51 20.56
N ALA A 181 -2.52 7.22 19.78
CA ALA A 181 -2.57 7.81 18.45
C ALA A 181 -2.85 9.29 18.55
N ILE A 182 -2.17 10.05 17.70
CA ILE A 182 -2.52 11.45 17.47
C ILE A 182 -3.86 11.43 16.74
N PRO A 183 -4.94 11.99 17.30
CA PRO A 183 -6.27 11.86 16.73
C PRO A 183 -6.37 12.67 15.44
N TYR A 184 -6.23 12.03 14.28
CA TYR A 184 -6.53 12.67 13.00
C TYR A 184 -7.11 11.67 12.00
N LYS A 185 -8.14 12.10 11.27
CA LYS A 185 -8.65 11.43 10.06
C LYS A 185 -8.05 12.15 8.86
N VAL A 186 -7.13 11.53 8.14
CA VAL A 186 -6.68 12.10 6.85
C VAL A 186 -7.57 11.60 5.73
N LYS A 187 -8.05 12.53 4.89
CA LYS A 187 -8.79 12.21 3.66
C LYS A 187 -7.88 11.95 2.44
N CYS A 188 -6.56 11.98 2.59
CA CYS A 188 -5.61 11.75 1.49
C CYS A 188 -4.18 11.50 2.00
N SER A 189 -3.31 11.05 1.09
CA SER A 189 -1.88 10.86 1.29
C SER A 189 -1.20 12.19 1.63
N ILE A 190 -0.57 12.30 2.80
CA ILE A 190 0.20 13.49 3.18
C ILE A 190 1.64 13.34 2.68
N PRO A 191 2.17 14.25 1.85
CA PRO A 191 3.61 14.39 1.67
C PRO A 191 4.18 15.11 2.89
N LEU A 192 4.34 14.41 4.02
CA LEU A 192 4.91 15.02 5.23
C LEU A 192 6.45 14.90 5.18
N LYS A 193 7.14 16.04 5.12
CA LYS A 193 8.59 16.09 5.33
C LYS A 193 8.83 16.09 6.85
N ILE A 194 9.05 14.89 7.41
CA ILE A 194 9.26 14.70 8.85
C ILE A 194 10.62 15.31 9.24
N GLY A 195 10.59 16.41 10.01
CA GLY A 195 11.78 16.98 10.64
C GLY A 195 12.27 16.09 11.79
N ARG A 196 13.55 16.25 12.19
CA ARG A 196 14.24 15.35 13.14
C ARG A 196 13.62 15.26 14.54
N ASN A 197 12.72 16.17 14.93
CA ASN A 197 12.16 16.22 16.28
C ASN A 197 10.63 16.26 16.24
N PHE A 198 9.99 15.27 16.87
CA PHE A 198 8.56 15.30 17.21
C PHE A 198 8.37 16.17 18.45
N ASP A 199 8.42 17.49 18.28
CA ASP A 199 8.17 18.44 19.36
C ASP A 199 6.71 18.93 19.38
N ALA A 200 6.34 19.68 20.41
CA ALA A 200 5.00 20.23 20.57
C ALA A 200 4.58 21.13 19.39
N PHE A 201 5.53 21.81 18.74
CA PHE A 201 5.26 22.66 17.58
C PHE A 201 4.96 21.84 16.32
N PHE A 202 5.62 20.69 16.14
CA PHE A 202 5.31 19.74 15.08
C PHE A 202 3.89 19.18 15.21
N ILE A 203 3.49 18.78 16.42
CA ILE A 203 2.12 18.31 16.71
C ILE A 203 1.12 19.43 16.41
N LEU A 204 1.40 20.66 16.87
CA LEU A 204 0.54 21.82 16.61
C LEU A 204 0.38 22.09 15.10
N SER A 205 1.48 22.00 14.34
CA SER A 205 1.49 22.25 12.89
C SER A 205 0.62 21.24 12.13
N VAL A 206 0.67 19.96 12.52
CA VAL A 206 -0.20 18.91 11.97
C VAL A 206 -1.67 19.14 12.34
N MET A 207 -1.95 19.60 13.57
CA MET A 207 -3.31 19.95 13.99
C MET A 207 -3.88 21.11 13.17
N TYR A 208 -3.11 22.18 12.93
CA TYR A 208 -3.55 23.32 12.11
C TYR A 208 -3.84 22.97 10.65
N LEU A 209 -3.08 22.04 10.06
CA LEU A 209 -3.33 21.55 8.69
C LEU A 209 -4.61 20.71 8.56
N SER A 210 -5.13 20.15 9.66
CA SER A 210 -6.35 19.32 9.67
C SER A 210 -7.66 20.09 9.88
N LEU A 211 -7.57 21.38 10.23
CA LEU A 211 -8.70 22.28 10.49
C LEU A 211 -9.06 23.17 9.29
N GLY A 212 -8.31 23.07 8.19
CA GLY A 212 -8.55 23.80 6.93
C GLY A 212 -9.32 22.98 5.90
#